data_AF-A0A2G5SYH5-F1
#
_entry.id   AF-A0A2G5SYH5-F1
#
_cell.length_a   1.000
_cell.length_b   1.000
_cell.length_c   1.000
_cell.angle_alpha   90.00
_cell.angle_beta   90.00
_cell.angle_gamma   90.00
#
_symmetry.space_group_name_H-M   'P 1'
#
loop_
_entity.id
_entity.type
_entity.pdbx_description
1 polymer ?
#
loop_
_entity_poly.entity_id
_entity_poly.type
_entity_poly.pdbx_seq_one_letter_code
_entity_poly.pdbx_strand_id
1 'polypeptide(L)'
;MSSSDPSLDIQSINTTGFLCSLDDKIVKFYTLEHGLLEIPISDNEEKLVLGQWYSIFEGGYETHFDFEMTDCKVWADTDGQVFAQVMAIGPNEFALPREIRDKYRLAVWSPFLKFLDDKEDLFNSTFRGGDVGEVVVKFTPAKDHPTDDRRFEVVRIVERDTPPQNVAYARLPPWTMEFLATRMEPVHVVHPTLPIVNRYALTSKKDVKVGVCVKVNVENPAYCATAQGSLEKCALLFSPKFGLTKWLIREMEFSKHEHENKNVPGPIISTEQPIFKILSIFQLGKSYQYHLGDRRHFKAHGQKFRAKAAEDLGPKDTVFWSTTAVKVEEVEPQKHTRVVNGDVEIDASFAFNHEMLEDPRNQVHPWEIRSRHLSKSAHFVDVDIGRVEIYPGESQFILQKIEAHRKMLEENNPNDYTRLKNEILIVRATVKVHNRYMANSEDYPNHGIFLVRKITSIFYLNGGKVIYDAE
;
A
#
# COMPACT_ATOMS: atom_id res chain seq x y z
N MET A 1 -36.91 -17.80 -5.76
CA MET A 1 -36.39 -17.44 -4.42
C MET A 1 -35.24 -18.38 -4.11
N SER A 2 -34.03 -17.89 -4.36
CA SER A 2 -32.73 -18.53 -4.10
C SER A 2 -31.74 -17.37 -4.18
N SER A 3 -31.38 -16.81 -3.03
CA SER A 3 -30.29 -15.83 -2.94
C SER A 3 -28.99 -16.59 -3.09
N SER A 4 -28.53 -16.77 -4.33
CA SER A 4 -27.17 -17.21 -4.58
C SER A 4 -26.29 -15.98 -4.64
N ASP A 5 -25.95 -15.43 -3.48
CA ASP A 5 -24.59 -14.93 -3.34
C ASP A 5 -23.67 -16.11 -3.69
N PRO A 6 -22.61 -15.93 -4.49
CA PRO A 6 -21.61 -16.97 -4.61
C PRO A 6 -21.10 -17.22 -3.18
N SER A 7 -21.35 -18.43 -2.67
CA SER A 7 -20.72 -18.91 -1.45
C SER A 7 -19.24 -18.57 -1.58
N LEU A 8 -18.70 -17.78 -0.65
CA LEU A 8 -17.25 -17.65 -0.48
C LEU A 8 -16.67 -19.05 -0.65
N ASP A 9 -15.74 -19.22 -1.58
CA ASP A 9 -15.07 -20.50 -1.77
C ASP A 9 -14.32 -20.78 -0.46
N ILE A 10 -14.89 -21.65 0.39
CA ILE A 10 -14.42 -21.94 1.75
C ILE A 10 -13.01 -22.58 1.73
N GLN A 11 -12.53 -22.96 0.54
CA GLN A 11 -11.31 -23.72 0.26
C GLN A 11 -9.99 -23.01 0.58
N SER A 12 -10.00 -21.80 1.15
CA SER A 12 -8.79 -21.12 1.62
C SER A 12 -8.97 -20.27 2.88
N ILE A 13 -10.07 -20.45 3.61
CA ILE A 13 -10.30 -19.67 4.83
C ILE A 13 -9.34 -20.16 5.91
N ASN A 14 -8.54 -19.25 6.47
CA ASN A 14 -7.79 -19.42 7.71
C ASN A 14 -7.82 -18.07 8.44
N THR A 15 -8.72 -17.93 9.40
CA THR A 15 -9.05 -16.66 10.06
C THR A 15 -9.44 -16.90 11.52
N THR A 16 -9.57 -15.81 12.28
CA THR A 16 -10.02 -15.82 13.67
C THR A 16 -11.26 -14.94 13.79
N GLY A 17 -12.30 -15.45 14.43
CA GLY A 17 -13.56 -14.75 14.60
C GLY A 17 -14.27 -15.12 15.88
N PHE A 18 -15.29 -14.35 16.27
CA PHE A 18 -16.11 -14.67 17.44
C PHE A 18 -17.50 -15.11 17.04
N LEU A 19 -18.06 -16.04 17.82
CA LEU A 19 -19.38 -16.61 17.55
C LEU A 19 -20.48 -15.59 17.88
N CYS A 20 -21.24 -15.16 16.87
CA CYS A 20 -22.31 -14.16 17.00
C CYS A 20 -23.69 -14.78 17.19
N SER A 21 -23.95 -15.91 16.55
CA SER A 21 -25.22 -16.63 16.65
C SER A 21 -25.06 -18.09 16.25
N LEU A 22 -25.88 -18.97 16.80
CA LEU A 22 -25.98 -20.37 16.40
C LEU A 22 -27.45 -20.77 16.29
N ASP A 23 -27.81 -21.47 15.22
CA ASP A 23 -29.09 -22.14 15.04
C ASP A 23 -28.88 -23.66 14.86
N ASP A 24 -29.94 -24.45 14.64
CA ASP A 24 -29.84 -25.91 14.56
C ASP A 24 -28.98 -26.43 13.38
N LYS A 25 -28.58 -25.57 12.44
CA LYS A 25 -27.89 -25.97 11.21
C LYS A 25 -26.65 -25.14 10.90
N ILE A 26 -26.62 -23.89 11.35
CA ILE A 26 -25.65 -22.88 10.94
C ILE A 26 -25.13 -22.16 12.18
N VAL A 27 -23.81 -21.99 12.20
CA VAL A 27 -23.11 -21.12 13.13
C VAL A 27 -22.61 -19.90 12.39
N LYS A 28 -22.72 -18.74 13.03
CA LYS A 28 -22.30 -17.47 12.43
C LYS A 28 -21.16 -16.87 13.22
N PHE A 29 -20.01 -16.74 12.57
CA PHE A 29 -18.84 -16.10 13.12
C PHE A 29 -18.65 -14.72 12.50
N TYR A 30 -18.33 -13.72 13.30
CA TYR A 30 -17.82 -12.46 12.76
C TYR A 30 -16.29 -12.48 12.75
N THR A 31 -15.73 -12.23 11.57
CA THR A 31 -14.29 -12.13 11.31
C THR A 31 -13.97 -10.74 10.79
N LEU A 32 -12.76 -10.26 11.08
CA LEU A 32 -12.32 -8.95 10.60
C LEU A 32 -12.18 -8.95 9.06
N GLU A 33 -11.56 -9.99 8.53
CA GLU A 33 -11.21 -10.13 7.12
C GLU A 33 -12.45 -10.34 6.25
N HIS A 34 -13.33 -11.27 6.66
CA HIS A 34 -14.45 -11.72 5.82
C HIS A 34 -15.81 -11.21 6.29
N GLY A 35 -15.89 -10.53 7.44
CA GLY A 35 -17.16 -10.15 8.03
C GLY A 35 -17.90 -11.36 8.60
N LEU A 36 -19.22 -11.41 8.40
CA LEU A 36 -20.05 -12.50 8.93
C LEU A 36 -19.92 -13.74 8.04
N LEU A 37 -19.33 -14.80 8.58
CA LEU A 37 -19.24 -16.12 7.98
C LEU A 37 -20.39 -16.99 8.50
N GLU A 38 -21.10 -17.66 7.59
CA GLU A 38 -22.12 -18.65 7.92
C GLU A 38 -21.58 -20.04 7.57
N ILE A 39 -21.38 -20.88 8.58
CA ILE A 39 -20.77 -22.20 8.44
C ILE A 39 -21.77 -23.25 8.94
N PRO A 40 -21.98 -24.37 8.23
CA PRO A 40 -22.76 -25.48 8.75
C PRO A 40 -22.19 -25.99 10.07
N ILE A 41 -23.06 -26.41 11.00
CA ILE A 41 -22.60 -27.08 12.21
C ILE A 41 -21.85 -28.37 11.82
N SER A 42 -20.66 -28.55 12.38
CA SER A 42 -19.89 -29.77 12.24
C SER A 42 -20.22 -30.72 13.40
N ASP A 43 -20.14 -32.03 13.18
CA ASP A 43 -20.44 -33.07 14.19
C ASP A 43 -19.37 -33.17 15.30
N ASN A 44 -18.57 -32.12 15.52
CA ASN A 44 -17.30 -32.18 16.24
C ASN A 44 -17.42 -32.25 17.77
N GLU A 45 -18.63 -32.50 18.31
CA GLU A 45 -18.97 -32.47 19.75
C GLU A 45 -18.55 -31.19 20.51
N GLU A 46 -18.08 -30.16 19.81
CA GLU A 46 -17.54 -28.96 20.42
C GLU A 46 -18.67 -28.11 21.02
N LYS A 47 -18.54 -27.80 22.31
CA LYS A 47 -19.53 -26.96 22.99
C LYS A 47 -19.33 -25.50 22.60
N LEU A 48 -20.11 -25.05 21.62
CA LEU A 48 -20.09 -23.67 21.15
C LEU A 48 -20.63 -22.68 22.18
N VAL A 49 -19.92 -21.56 22.35
CA VAL A 49 -20.25 -20.49 23.29
C VAL A 49 -20.31 -19.16 22.55
N LEU A 50 -21.46 -18.49 22.66
CA LEU A 50 -21.66 -17.17 22.07
C LEU A 50 -20.68 -16.15 22.68
N GLY A 51 -20.14 -15.28 21.83
CA GLY A 51 -19.16 -14.27 22.22
C GLY A 51 -17.74 -14.80 22.46
N GLN A 52 -17.49 -16.09 22.26
CA GLN A 52 -16.15 -16.68 22.34
C GLN A 52 -15.44 -16.66 20.97
N TRP A 53 -14.10 -16.59 21.00
CA TRP A 53 -13.23 -16.60 19.82
C TRP A 53 -12.88 -18.02 19.34
N TYR A 54 -12.85 -18.18 18.02
CA TYR A 54 -12.61 -19.43 17.31
C TYR A 54 -11.61 -19.22 16.18
N SER A 55 -10.77 -20.23 15.97
CA SER A 55 -9.98 -20.39 14.75
C SER A 55 -10.88 -21.06 13.71
N ILE A 56 -10.98 -20.46 12.52
CA ILE A 56 -11.87 -20.90 11.45
C ILE A 56 -11.00 -21.26 10.26
N PHE A 57 -11.12 -22.50 9.80
CA PHE A 57 -10.31 -23.02 8.71
C PHE A 57 -11.14 -23.85 7.72
N GLU A 58 -10.50 -24.26 6.63
CA GLU A 58 -11.12 -25.16 5.67
C GLU A 58 -11.61 -26.45 6.35
N GLY A 59 -12.93 -26.66 6.34
CA GLY A 59 -13.56 -27.86 6.89
C GLY A 59 -13.98 -27.78 8.36
N GLY A 60 -13.81 -26.65 9.06
CA GLY A 60 -14.33 -26.52 10.41
C GLY A 60 -13.91 -25.27 11.19
N TYR A 61 -14.07 -25.38 12.50
CA TYR A 61 -13.68 -24.39 13.48
C TYR A 61 -13.23 -25.12 14.74
N GLU A 62 -12.40 -24.45 15.53
CA GLU A 62 -12.01 -24.89 16.88
C GLU A 62 -11.89 -23.68 17.81
N THR A 63 -12.14 -23.91 19.10
CA THR A 63 -12.02 -22.89 20.12
C THR A 63 -10.60 -22.35 20.14
N HIS A 64 -10.45 -21.03 20.00
CA HIS A 64 -9.14 -20.41 20.09
C HIS A 64 -8.77 -20.21 21.57
N PHE A 65 -8.23 -21.26 22.20
CA PHE A 65 -7.79 -21.21 23.59
C PHE A 65 -6.76 -20.09 23.79
N ASP A 66 -6.88 -19.37 24.92
CA ASP A 66 -5.98 -18.28 25.36
C ASP A 66 -5.87 -17.05 24.44
N PHE A 67 -6.83 -16.84 23.52
CA PHE A 67 -6.90 -15.61 22.73
C PHE A 67 -7.83 -14.58 23.37
N GLU A 68 -7.26 -13.44 23.77
CA GLU A 68 -8.01 -12.25 24.19
C GLU A 68 -7.55 -11.05 23.36
N MET A 69 -8.48 -10.46 22.61
CA MET A 69 -8.22 -9.22 21.88
C MET A 69 -8.54 -8.02 22.77
N THR A 70 -7.51 -7.37 23.32
CA THR A 70 -7.68 -6.30 24.32
C THR A 70 -8.50 -5.11 23.81
N ASP A 71 -8.42 -4.85 22.51
CA ASP A 71 -9.06 -3.71 21.85
C ASP A 71 -10.48 -4.02 21.31
N CYS A 72 -10.93 -5.27 21.46
CA CYS A 72 -12.28 -5.74 21.12
C CYS A 72 -12.71 -6.82 22.11
N LYS A 73 -13.34 -6.39 23.22
CA LYS A 73 -13.83 -7.31 24.25
C LYS A 73 -15.20 -7.80 23.86
N VAL A 74 -15.37 -9.11 23.75
CA VAL A 74 -16.61 -9.74 23.30
C VAL A 74 -17.20 -10.58 24.42
N TRP A 75 -18.53 -10.55 24.57
CA TRP A 75 -19.25 -11.42 25.50
C TRP A 75 -20.67 -11.66 25.02
N ALA A 76 -21.32 -12.69 25.56
CA ALA A 76 -22.76 -12.89 25.44
C ALA A 76 -23.43 -12.66 26.80
N ASP A 77 -24.65 -12.12 26.78
CA ASP A 77 -25.49 -12.06 27.97
C ASP A 77 -26.26 -13.38 28.21
N THR A 78 -27.09 -13.40 29.25
CA THR A 78 -27.90 -14.56 29.62
C THR A 78 -28.99 -14.90 28.59
N ASP A 79 -29.37 -13.93 27.75
CA ASP A 79 -30.39 -14.09 26.72
C ASP A 79 -29.78 -14.54 25.38
N GLY A 80 -28.46 -14.76 25.34
CA GLY A 80 -27.73 -15.18 24.15
C GLY A 80 -27.47 -14.02 23.18
N GLN A 81 -27.59 -12.78 23.63
CA GLN A 81 -27.26 -11.61 22.83
C GLN A 81 -25.75 -11.33 22.93
N VAL A 82 -25.10 -11.21 21.76
CA VAL A 82 -23.66 -10.93 21.69
C VAL A 82 -23.41 -9.44 21.67
N PHE A 83 -22.44 -9.02 22.49
CA PHE A 83 -21.96 -7.65 22.63
C PHE A 83 -20.46 -7.59 22.38
N ALA A 84 -20.00 -6.41 21.96
CA ALA A 84 -18.59 -6.09 21.88
C ALA A 84 -18.31 -4.69 22.40
N GLN A 85 -17.19 -4.50 23.08
CA GLN A 85 -16.68 -3.20 23.50
C GLN A 85 -15.47 -2.85 22.63
N VAL A 86 -15.58 -1.74 21.89
CA VAL A 86 -14.60 -1.34 20.88
C VAL A 86 -14.37 0.17 20.87
N MET A 87 -13.24 0.58 20.29
CA MET A 87 -13.03 1.96 19.87
C MET A 87 -13.79 2.24 18.56
N ALA A 88 -14.40 3.42 18.49
CA ALA A 88 -15.11 3.92 17.33
C ALA A 88 -14.79 5.39 17.06
N ILE A 89 -14.94 5.81 15.81
CA ILE A 89 -14.69 7.18 15.35
C ILE A 89 -15.81 7.60 14.39
N GLY A 90 -16.16 8.89 14.43
CA GLY A 90 -17.02 9.55 13.44
C GLY A 90 -16.22 10.54 12.57
N PRO A 91 -16.70 10.90 11.37
CA PRO A 91 -16.01 11.81 10.48
C PRO A 91 -15.95 13.23 11.06
N ASN A 92 -14.81 13.91 10.89
CA ASN A 92 -14.77 15.36 11.09
C ASN A 92 -15.31 16.06 9.84
N GLU A 93 -16.60 16.39 9.86
CA GLU A 93 -17.29 17.00 8.73
C GLU A 93 -16.71 18.35 8.29
N PHE A 94 -16.00 19.06 9.18
CA PHE A 94 -15.36 20.35 8.85
C PHE A 94 -14.01 20.18 8.15
N ALA A 95 -13.34 19.05 8.36
CA ALA A 95 -12.03 18.77 7.78
C ALA A 95 -12.12 18.03 6.43
N LEU A 96 -13.26 17.39 6.14
CA LEU A 96 -13.45 16.60 4.94
C LEU A 96 -14.00 17.44 3.76
N PRO A 97 -13.54 17.17 2.52
CA PRO A 97 -14.17 17.70 1.31
C PRO A 97 -15.65 17.32 1.24
N ARG A 98 -16.44 18.17 0.59
CA ARG A 98 -17.90 18.01 0.50
C ARG A 98 -18.33 16.62 0.01
N GLU A 99 -17.67 16.08 -1.01
CA GLU A 99 -18.07 14.79 -1.59
C GLU A 99 -17.91 13.64 -0.58
N ILE A 100 -16.77 13.61 0.13
CA ILE A 100 -16.47 12.59 1.14
C ILE A 100 -17.35 12.79 2.37
N ARG A 101 -17.52 14.05 2.81
CA ARG A 101 -18.38 14.39 3.94
C ARG A 101 -19.82 13.95 3.70
N ASP A 102 -20.39 14.28 2.54
CA ASP A 102 -21.78 13.97 2.23
C ASP A 102 -21.97 12.43 2.10
N LYS A 103 -20.96 11.69 1.62
CA LYS A 103 -20.94 10.22 1.55
C LYS A 103 -20.93 9.54 2.93
N TYR A 104 -20.11 10.04 3.86
CA TYR A 104 -19.90 9.41 5.17
C TYR A 104 -20.64 10.12 6.31
N ARG A 105 -21.60 10.99 6.02
CA ARG A 105 -22.33 11.77 7.03
C ARG A 105 -22.92 10.88 8.12
N LEU A 106 -22.69 11.23 9.39
CA LEU A 106 -23.12 10.47 10.57
C LEU A 106 -22.61 9.02 10.64
N ALA A 107 -21.66 8.63 9.80
CA ALA A 107 -21.09 7.28 9.87
C ALA A 107 -20.29 7.11 11.16
N VAL A 108 -20.48 5.97 11.81
CA VAL A 108 -19.66 5.53 12.94
C VAL A 108 -18.88 4.30 12.48
N TRP A 109 -17.58 4.29 12.72
CA TRP A 109 -16.71 3.21 12.25
C TRP A 109 -15.79 2.72 13.36
N SER A 110 -15.62 1.40 13.43
CA SER A 110 -14.65 0.72 14.27
C SER A 110 -13.66 -0.07 13.40
N PRO A 111 -12.35 -0.06 13.72
CA PRO A 111 -11.36 -0.92 13.07
C PRO A 111 -11.71 -2.40 13.09
N PHE A 112 -12.40 -2.85 14.15
CA PHE A 112 -12.68 -4.27 14.35
C PHE A 112 -14.03 -4.68 13.77
N LEU A 113 -15.04 -3.81 13.87
CA LEU A 113 -16.43 -4.14 13.53
C LEU A 113 -16.94 -3.40 12.29
N LYS A 114 -16.09 -2.62 11.63
CA LYS A 114 -16.39 -1.82 10.44
C LYS A 114 -17.46 -0.77 10.77
N PHE A 115 -18.46 -0.57 9.90
CA PHE A 115 -19.50 0.42 10.14
C PHE A 115 -20.44 -0.04 11.26
N LEU A 116 -20.71 0.87 12.19
CA LEU A 116 -21.65 0.68 13.28
C LEU A 116 -22.95 1.41 12.97
N ASP A 117 -24.04 0.88 13.51
CA ASP A 117 -25.36 1.51 13.43
C ASP A 117 -25.62 2.32 14.70
N ASP A 118 -25.69 3.64 14.58
CA ASP A 118 -25.92 4.57 15.69
C ASP A 118 -27.38 5.07 15.67
N LYS A 119 -28.34 4.15 15.75
CA LYS A 119 -29.78 4.44 15.58
C LYS A 119 -30.30 5.49 16.56
N GLU A 120 -29.80 5.45 17.79
CA GLU A 120 -30.19 6.35 18.87
C GLU A 120 -29.32 7.61 18.95
N ASP A 121 -28.45 7.84 17.95
CA ASP A 121 -27.55 8.99 17.89
C ASP A 121 -26.63 9.10 19.13
N LEU A 122 -26.31 7.99 19.79
CA LEU A 122 -25.56 7.97 21.05
C LEU A 122 -24.11 8.42 20.81
N PHE A 123 -23.47 7.92 19.75
CA PHE A 123 -22.08 8.26 19.45
C PHE A 123 -21.97 9.70 18.93
N ASN A 124 -22.75 10.02 17.90
CA ASN A 124 -22.66 11.32 17.23
C ASN A 124 -23.15 12.49 18.10
N SER A 125 -24.05 12.27 19.06
CA SER A 125 -24.43 13.29 20.05
C SER A 125 -23.39 13.49 21.16
N THR A 126 -22.55 12.48 21.41
CA THR A 126 -21.58 12.50 22.52
C THR A 126 -20.19 12.97 22.07
N PHE A 127 -19.69 12.47 20.94
CA PHE A 127 -18.32 12.74 20.47
C PHE A 127 -18.32 13.74 19.32
N ARG A 128 -17.32 14.61 19.27
CA ARG A 128 -17.12 15.48 18.11
C ARG A 128 -16.51 14.67 16.97
N GLY A 129 -16.81 15.07 15.73
CA GLY A 129 -16.21 14.44 14.55
C GLY A 129 -14.68 14.41 14.61
N GLY A 130 -14.10 13.22 14.41
CA GLY A 130 -12.66 12.96 14.50
C GLY A 130 -12.14 12.57 15.90
N ASP A 131 -13.00 12.62 16.92
CA ASP A 131 -12.69 12.06 18.25
C ASP A 131 -12.91 10.55 18.24
N VAL A 132 -12.01 9.84 18.94
CA VAL A 132 -12.15 8.40 19.15
C VAL A 132 -12.83 8.20 20.50
N GLY A 133 -13.97 7.53 20.47
CA GLY A 133 -14.75 7.15 21.64
C GLY A 133 -14.74 5.64 21.84
N GLU A 134 -14.97 5.20 23.07
CA GLU A 134 -15.19 3.79 23.38
C GLU A 134 -16.68 3.52 23.53
N VAL A 135 -17.16 2.47 22.88
CA VAL A 135 -18.58 2.10 22.82
C VAL A 135 -18.78 0.63 23.14
N VAL A 136 -19.96 0.31 23.65
CA VAL A 136 -20.50 -1.05 23.61
C VAL A 136 -21.53 -1.13 22.49
N VAL A 137 -21.35 -2.16 21.67
CA VAL A 137 -22.24 -2.47 20.57
C VAL A 137 -22.87 -3.84 20.74
N LYS A 138 -24.03 -4.02 20.13
CA LYS A 138 -24.83 -5.25 20.15
C LYS A 138 -24.91 -5.82 18.73
N PHE A 139 -24.68 -7.12 18.58
CA PHE A 139 -24.83 -7.79 17.28
C PHE A 139 -26.29 -7.79 16.81
N THR A 140 -26.53 -7.42 15.56
CA THR A 140 -27.86 -7.35 14.94
C THR A 140 -27.92 -8.32 13.75
N PRO A 141 -28.78 -9.35 13.79
CA PRO A 141 -28.90 -10.33 12.71
C PRO A 141 -29.34 -9.71 11.38
N ALA A 142 -28.93 -10.33 10.27
CA ALA A 142 -29.13 -9.82 8.91
C ALA A 142 -30.60 -9.60 8.48
N LYS A 143 -31.59 -10.11 9.21
CA LYS A 143 -33.01 -9.91 8.89
C LYS A 143 -33.44 -8.44 8.95
N ASP A 144 -32.74 -7.62 9.75
CA ASP A 144 -33.04 -6.20 9.90
C ASP A 144 -32.27 -5.31 8.90
N HIS A 145 -31.14 -5.81 8.38
CA HIS A 145 -30.28 -5.11 7.41
C HIS A 145 -29.68 -6.12 6.40
N PRO A 146 -30.43 -6.52 5.35
CA PRO A 146 -30.00 -7.57 4.42
C PRO A 146 -28.85 -7.16 3.50
N THR A 147 -28.52 -5.87 3.41
CA THR A 147 -27.53 -5.33 2.46
C THR A 147 -26.48 -4.41 3.10
N ASP A 148 -26.48 -4.27 4.43
CA ASP A 148 -25.59 -3.34 5.13
C ASP A 148 -24.46 -4.09 5.83
N ASP A 149 -23.25 -3.55 5.70
CA ASP A 149 -22.07 -3.99 6.45
C ASP A 149 -22.19 -3.65 7.95
N ARG A 150 -23.23 -2.89 8.34
CA ARG A 150 -23.61 -2.54 9.72
C ARG A 150 -24.27 -3.71 10.43
N ARG A 151 -23.44 -4.58 11.01
CA ARG A 151 -23.87 -5.74 11.81
C ARG A 151 -23.96 -5.48 13.32
N PHE A 152 -23.58 -4.29 13.76
CA PHE A 152 -23.46 -3.95 15.17
C PHE A 152 -24.08 -2.59 15.46
N GLU A 153 -25.02 -2.57 16.41
CA GLU A 153 -25.72 -1.37 16.87
C GLU A 153 -25.01 -0.78 18.10
N VAL A 154 -24.77 0.53 18.12
CA VAL A 154 -24.27 1.25 19.29
C VAL A 154 -25.37 1.31 20.33
N VAL A 155 -25.14 0.71 21.51
CA VAL A 155 -26.13 0.65 22.59
C VAL A 155 -25.70 1.40 23.85
N ARG A 156 -24.40 1.71 23.98
CA ARG A 156 -23.87 2.43 25.16
C ARG A 156 -22.54 3.09 24.87
N ILE A 157 -22.34 4.29 25.41
CA ILE A 157 -21.04 4.95 25.46
C ILE A 157 -20.30 4.52 26.74
N VAL A 158 -19.00 4.22 26.62
CA VAL A 158 -18.16 3.96 27.79
C VAL A 158 -17.58 5.29 28.26
N GLU A 159 -18.09 5.79 29.38
CA GLU A 159 -17.58 7.01 30.01
C GLU A 159 -16.15 6.78 30.52
N ARG A 160 -15.24 7.69 30.17
CA ARG A 160 -13.87 7.73 30.68
C ARG A 160 -13.58 9.12 31.22
N ASP A 161 -12.88 9.17 32.35
CA ASP A 161 -12.39 10.43 32.93
C ASP A 161 -11.29 11.08 32.07
N THR A 162 -10.62 10.29 31.22
CA THR A 162 -9.55 10.75 30.32
C THR A 162 -9.71 10.18 28.92
N PRO A 163 -9.29 10.91 27.87
CA PRO A 163 -9.29 10.40 26.51
C PRO A 163 -8.55 9.05 26.37
N PRO A 164 -9.03 8.13 25.51
CA PRO A 164 -8.38 6.85 25.33
C PRO A 164 -6.98 7.02 24.72
N GLN A 165 -6.00 6.31 25.30
CA GLN A 165 -4.61 6.32 24.85
C GLN A 165 -4.39 5.25 23.77
N ASN A 166 -3.31 5.39 22.99
CA ASN A 166 -2.90 4.44 21.94
C ASN A 166 -3.92 4.17 20.82
N VAL A 167 -4.87 5.07 20.60
CA VAL A 167 -5.94 4.94 19.58
C VAL A 167 -5.54 5.36 18.16
N ALA A 168 -4.24 5.39 17.85
CA ALA A 168 -3.77 5.82 16.52
C ALA A 168 -4.30 4.89 15.41
N TYR A 169 -4.43 3.60 15.69
CA TYR A 169 -4.97 2.61 14.76
C TYR A 169 -6.43 2.88 14.36
N ALA A 170 -7.21 3.54 15.23
CA ALA A 170 -8.60 3.91 14.94
C ALA A 170 -8.74 5.13 14.02
N ARG A 171 -7.64 5.84 13.74
CA ARG A 171 -7.64 7.08 12.94
C ARG A 171 -7.43 6.86 11.44
N LEU A 172 -7.51 5.62 10.96
CA LEU A 172 -7.52 5.28 9.53
C LEU A 172 -8.90 4.75 9.04
N PRO A 173 -10.02 5.42 9.35
CA PRO A 173 -11.34 5.02 8.86
C PRO A 173 -11.48 5.21 7.34
N PRO A 174 -12.52 4.65 6.71
CA PRO A 174 -12.72 4.70 5.27
C PRO A 174 -12.68 6.10 4.66
N TRP A 175 -13.26 7.13 5.31
CA TRP A 175 -13.19 8.51 4.81
C TRP A 175 -11.79 9.12 4.87
N THR A 176 -10.97 8.74 5.85
CA THR A 176 -9.57 9.15 5.90
C THR A 176 -8.81 8.46 4.77
N MET A 177 -9.00 7.15 4.59
CA MET A 177 -8.35 6.41 3.50
C MET A 177 -8.78 6.92 2.12
N GLU A 178 -10.06 7.24 1.92
CA GLU A 178 -10.56 7.85 0.68
C GLU A 178 -9.97 9.25 0.46
N PHE A 179 -9.88 10.07 1.50
CA PHE A 179 -9.22 11.37 1.42
C PHE A 179 -7.75 11.23 1.04
N LEU A 180 -7.02 10.30 1.68
CA LEU A 180 -5.62 10.01 1.34
C LEU A 180 -5.48 9.52 -0.11
N ALA A 181 -6.39 8.65 -0.53
CA ALA A 181 -6.37 8.05 -1.86
C ALA A 181 -6.68 9.05 -2.99
N THR A 182 -7.56 10.03 -2.74
CA THR A 182 -8.10 10.92 -3.80
C THR A 182 -7.61 12.37 -3.73
N ARG A 183 -7.17 12.83 -2.56
CA ARG A 183 -6.84 14.25 -2.30
C ARG A 183 -5.47 14.47 -1.70
N MET A 184 -4.87 13.49 -1.04
CA MET A 184 -3.52 13.69 -0.50
C MET A 184 -2.56 13.79 -1.68
N GLU A 185 -2.03 15.00 -1.86
CA GLU A 185 -0.88 15.17 -2.71
C GLU A 185 0.25 14.28 -2.17
N PRO A 186 1.00 13.58 -3.03
CA PRO A 186 2.09 12.72 -2.60
C PRO A 186 2.98 13.51 -1.65
N VAL A 187 3.35 12.95 -0.48
CA VAL A 187 4.16 13.66 0.54
C VAL A 187 5.49 14.19 -0.02
N HIS A 188 5.94 13.62 -1.14
CA HIS A 188 7.03 14.13 -1.97
C HIS A 188 6.50 14.96 -3.15
N VAL A 189 5.54 15.85 -2.89
CA VAL A 189 5.22 16.97 -3.79
C VAL A 189 6.55 17.45 -4.30
N VAL A 190 6.67 17.45 -5.63
CA VAL A 190 7.84 17.76 -6.45
C VAL A 190 8.37 19.12 -6.02
N HIS A 191 8.97 19.19 -4.83
CA HIS A 191 9.30 20.45 -4.22
C HIS A 191 10.47 20.94 -5.06
N PRO A 192 10.39 22.12 -5.68
CA PRO A 192 11.33 22.53 -6.73
C PRO A 192 12.79 22.59 -6.28
N THR A 193 13.06 22.44 -4.98
CA THR A 193 14.41 22.40 -4.41
C THR A 193 14.96 20.99 -4.23
N LEU A 194 14.14 19.93 -4.37
CA LEU A 194 14.60 18.56 -4.18
C LEU A 194 15.55 18.15 -5.29
N PRO A 195 16.61 17.38 -4.98
CA PRO A 195 17.58 16.92 -5.97
C PRO A 195 16.99 16.14 -7.16
N ILE A 196 15.89 15.40 -6.95
CA ILE A 196 15.19 14.68 -8.03
C ILE A 196 14.55 15.62 -9.06
N VAL A 197 14.19 16.85 -8.66
CA VAL A 197 13.50 17.84 -9.49
C VAL A 197 14.49 18.88 -9.99
N ASN A 198 15.23 19.48 -9.07
CA ASN A 198 16.28 20.42 -9.37
C ASN A 198 17.61 19.68 -9.35
N ARG A 199 17.98 19.18 -10.53
CA ARG A 199 19.25 18.50 -10.77
C ARG A 199 20.48 19.36 -10.47
N TYR A 200 20.34 20.66 -10.21
CA TYR A 200 21.45 21.53 -9.80
C TYR A 200 21.42 21.89 -8.31
N ALA A 201 20.43 21.42 -7.55
CA ALA A 201 20.33 21.66 -6.13
C ALA A 201 21.56 21.10 -5.39
N LEU A 202 22.10 21.88 -4.46
CA LEU A 202 23.11 21.40 -3.52
C LEU A 202 22.43 20.57 -2.44
N THR A 203 23.00 19.40 -2.13
CA THR A 203 22.43 18.49 -1.15
C THR A 203 22.95 18.82 0.24
N SER A 204 22.12 18.62 1.28
CA SER A 204 22.59 18.78 2.66
C SER A 204 23.40 17.54 3.07
N LYS A 205 24.56 17.75 3.70
CA LYS A 205 25.36 16.64 4.27
C LYS A 205 24.63 15.89 5.39
N LYS A 206 23.60 16.51 5.99
CA LYS A 206 22.77 15.91 7.04
C LYS A 206 21.59 15.11 6.49
N ASP A 207 21.28 15.22 5.20
CA ASP A 207 20.17 14.48 4.62
C ASP A 207 20.53 12.98 4.54
N VAL A 208 19.64 12.17 5.11
CA VAL A 208 19.65 10.70 5.03
C VAL A 208 18.35 10.25 4.40
N LYS A 209 18.43 9.28 3.49
CA LYS A 209 17.25 8.67 2.87
C LYS A 209 17.44 7.17 2.70
N VAL A 210 16.32 6.48 2.72
CA VAL A 210 16.21 5.10 2.25
C VAL A 210 15.95 5.13 0.75
N GLY A 211 16.62 4.26 0.01
CA GLY A 211 16.37 4.06 -1.42
C GLY A 211 16.59 2.63 -1.83
N VAL A 212 15.92 2.23 -2.91
CA VAL A 212 16.02 0.87 -3.47
C VAL A 212 17.13 0.80 -4.51
N CYS A 213 17.92 -0.28 -4.50
CA CYS A 213 18.89 -0.53 -5.56
C CYS A 213 18.17 -1.03 -6.82
N VAL A 214 18.09 -0.18 -7.85
CA VAL A 214 17.28 -0.42 -9.06
C VAL A 214 18.08 -1.05 -10.20
N LYS A 215 19.39 -0.83 -10.23
CA LYS A 215 20.30 -1.37 -11.25
C LYS A 215 21.69 -1.57 -10.66
N VAL A 216 22.40 -2.56 -11.17
CA VAL A 216 23.78 -2.89 -10.79
C VAL A 216 24.64 -3.10 -12.03
N ASN A 217 25.95 -2.97 -11.88
CA ASN A 217 26.93 -3.07 -12.98
C ASN A 217 26.67 -2.09 -14.14
N VAL A 218 26.13 -0.91 -13.84
CA VAL A 218 25.91 0.16 -14.83
C VAL A 218 27.21 0.92 -15.04
N GLU A 219 27.47 1.37 -16.27
CA GLU A 219 28.59 2.27 -16.55
C GLU A 219 28.52 3.49 -15.66
N ASN A 220 29.63 3.79 -14.97
CA ASN A 220 29.73 4.98 -14.16
C ASN A 220 30.01 6.18 -15.08
N PRO A 221 29.04 7.08 -15.29
CA PRO A 221 29.23 8.24 -16.15
C PRO A 221 30.35 9.17 -15.65
N ALA A 222 30.62 9.18 -14.34
CA ALA A 222 31.68 9.99 -13.75
C ALA A 222 33.03 9.25 -13.63
N TYR A 223 33.21 8.14 -14.36
CA TYR A 223 34.47 7.41 -14.35
C TYR A 223 35.62 8.23 -14.93
N CYS A 224 36.75 8.21 -14.22
CA CYS A 224 38.01 8.81 -14.64
C CYS A 224 39.15 7.83 -14.33
N ALA A 225 39.75 7.23 -15.37
CA ALA A 225 40.80 6.21 -15.23
C ALA A 225 42.05 6.70 -14.46
N THR A 226 42.30 8.00 -14.48
CA THR A 226 43.45 8.62 -13.79
C THR A 226 43.16 9.00 -12.34
N ALA A 227 41.89 8.97 -11.91
CA ALA A 227 41.50 9.35 -10.55
C ALA A 227 41.47 8.14 -9.62
N GLN A 228 42.31 8.17 -8.57
CA GLN A 228 42.35 7.11 -7.57
C GLN A 228 40.98 6.92 -6.91
N GLY A 229 40.52 5.66 -6.88
CA GLY A 229 39.20 5.29 -6.36
C GLY A 229 38.05 5.50 -7.34
N SER A 230 38.25 6.03 -8.54
CA SER A 230 37.19 6.00 -9.56
C SER A 230 36.92 4.56 -10.01
N LEU A 231 35.66 4.12 -10.05
CA LEU A 231 35.26 2.80 -10.55
C LEU A 231 34.54 2.94 -11.89
N GLU A 232 34.80 2.02 -12.82
CA GLU A 232 34.18 2.01 -14.16
C GLU A 232 32.69 1.65 -14.10
N LYS A 233 32.31 0.80 -13.14
CA LYS A 233 30.94 0.36 -12.93
C LYS A 233 30.41 0.84 -11.58
N CYS A 234 29.10 1.02 -11.50
CA CYS A 234 28.40 1.40 -10.27
C CYS A 234 27.04 0.69 -10.15
N ALA A 235 26.49 0.73 -8.95
CA ALA A 235 25.08 0.46 -8.70
C ALA A 235 24.29 1.78 -8.67
N LEU A 236 22.99 1.69 -8.90
CA LEU A 236 22.09 2.83 -8.86
C LEU A 236 21.07 2.61 -7.75
N LEU A 237 21.03 3.55 -6.80
CA LEU A 237 19.98 3.67 -5.80
C LEU A 237 18.96 4.70 -6.28
N PHE A 238 17.69 4.47 -6.00
CA PHE A 238 16.63 5.44 -6.25
C PHE A 238 15.91 5.80 -4.94
N SER A 239 15.67 7.09 -4.72
CA SER A 239 14.69 7.56 -3.73
C SER A 239 13.91 8.77 -4.26
N PRO A 240 12.65 8.99 -3.86
CA PRO A 240 11.86 10.15 -4.28
C PRO A 240 12.44 11.50 -3.87
N LYS A 241 13.35 11.55 -2.88
CA LYS A 241 14.04 12.80 -2.49
C LYS A 241 15.30 13.04 -3.30
N PHE A 242 16.14 12.01 -3.48
CA PHE A 242 17.45 12.17 -4.10
C PHE A 242 17.46 11.88 -5.61
N GLY A 243 16.45 11.19 -6.13
CA GLY A 243 16.44 10.67 -7.49
C GLY A 243 17.42 9.50 -7.64
N LEU A 244 17.93 9.30 -8.85
CA LEU A 244 18.98 8.33 -9.11
C LEU A 244 20.29 8.78 -8.45
N THR A 245 20.91 7.88 -7.71
CA THR A 245 22.18 8.09 -7.02
C THR A 245 23.13 6.96 -7.35
N LYS A 246 24.35 7.31 -7.77
CA LYS A 246 25.41 6.32 -8.01
C LYS A 246 25.96 5.80 -6.70
N TRP A 247 26.11 4.49 -6.59
CA TRP A 247 26.80 3.84 -5.48
C TRP A 247 28.00 3.09 -6.02
N LEU A 248 29.18 3.50 -5.55
CA LEU A 248 30.45 2.87 -5.89
C LEU A 248 30.73 1.74 -4.90
N ILE A 249 30.26 0.53 -5.22
CA ILE A 249 30.49 -0.66 -4.39
C ILE A 249 31.97 -1.01 -4.49
N ARG A 250 32.71 -0.70 -3.43
CA ARG A 250 34.05 -1.26 -3.16
C ARG A 250 33.84 -2.51 -2.33
N GLU A 251 34.74 -3.48 -2.43
CA GLU A 251 34.69 -4.75 -1.67
C GLU A 251 34.03 -4.56 -0.32
N MET A 252 32.83 -5.12 -0.14
CA MET A 252 32.24 -5.17 1.19
C MET A 252 33.06 -6.19 1.97
N GLU A 253 33.84 -5.73 2.95
CA GLU A 253 34.27 -6.60 4.02
C GLU A 253 33.00 -7.10 4.72
N PHE A 254 32.53 -8.28 4.33
CA PHE A 254 31.52 -8.96 5.10
C PHE A 254 32.13 -9.24 6.48
N SER A 255 31.51 -8.68 7.52
CA SER A 255 31.67 -9.19 8.87
C SER A 255 31.34 -10.68 8.82
N LYS A 256 32.36 -11.51 9.08
CA LYS A 256 32.19 -12.95 9.27
C LYS A 256 31.23 -13.16 10.44
N HIS A 257 29.94 -13.37 10.15
CA HIS A 257 29.17 -14.22 11.03
C HIS A 257 29.66 -15.63 10.76
N GLU A 258 30.53 -16.10 11.66
CA GLU A 258 30.92 -17.50 11.75
C GLU A 258 29.66 -18.33 11.96
N HIS A 259 29.17 -18.98 10.90
CA HIS A 259 28.47 -20.23 11.08
C HIS A 259 29.53 -21.30 11.34
N GLU A 260 29.64 -21.69 12.60
CA GLU A 260 30.31 -22.94 12.98
C GLU A 260 29.61 -24.11 12.28
N ASN A 261 30.14 -24.52 11.13
CA ASN A 261 30.01 -25.90 10.69
C ASN A 261 31.31 -26.29 9.99
N LYS A 262 32.26 -26.74 10.82
CA LYS A 262 33.40 -27.52 10.38
C LYS A 262 32.88 -28.85 9.86
N ASN A 263 32.79 -29.01 8.53
CA ASN A 263 33.07 -30.24 7.77
C ASN A 263 32.37 -30.24 6.40
N VAL A 264 32.93 -29.53 5.42
CA VAL A 264 32.80 -29.92 4.00
C VAL A 264 34.11 -29.60 3.29
N PRO A 265 34.84 -30.58 2.72
CA PRO A 265 36.02 -30.33 1.92
C PRO A 265 35.64 -30.09 0.44
N GLY A 266 36.00 -28.92 -0.09
CA GLY A 266 36.11 -28.67 -1.55
C GLY A 266 35.54 -27.33 -2.04
N PRO A 267 35.86 -26.92 -3.29
CA PRO A 267 37.18 -26.65 -3.84
C PRO A 267 37.58 -25.17 -3.65
N ILE A 268 38.89 -24.92 -3.63
CA ILE A 268 39.48 -23.57 -3.65
C ILE A 268 39.16 -22.96 -5.02
N ILE A 269 38.30 -21.94 -5.06
CA ILE A 269 37.98 -21.20 -6.29
C ILE A 269 39.02 -20.10 -6.48
N SER A 270 39.74 -20.21 -7.59
CA SER A 270 40.75 -19.28 -8.09
C SER A 270 40.24 -17.84 -8.21
N THR A 271 41.03 -16.92 -7.70
CA THR A 271 40.94 -15.47 -7.84
C THR A 271 41.17 -15.06 -9.29
N GLU A 272 40.14 -14.55 -9.98
CA GLU A 272 40.23 -13.55 -11.08
C GLU A 272 38.83 -13.18 -11.60
N GLN A 273 38.19 -12.17 -10.99
CA GLN A 273 37.09 -11.35 -11.53
C GLN A 273 35.59 -11.82 -11.61
N PRO A 274 35.11 -13.04 -11.28
CA PRO A 274 33.66 -13.33 -11.32
C PRO A 274 32.89 -12.94 -10.05
N ILE A 275 33.57 -12.75 -8.91
CA ILE A 275 32.92 -12.56 -7.60
C ILE A 275 32.14 -11.23 -7.53
N PHE A 276 32.67 -10.14 -8.10
CA PHE A 276 32.00 -8.82 -8.11
C PHE A 276 30.67 -8.80 -8.88
N LYS A 277 30.61 -9.53 -10.01
CA LYS A 277 29.42 -9.58 -10.86
C LYS A 277 28.29 -10.36 -10.19
N ILE A 278 28.63 -11.37 -9.40
CA ILE A 278 27.70 -12.18 -8.59
C ILE A 278 27.27 -11.41 -7.33
N LEU A 279 28.20 -10.78 -6.60
CA LEU A 279 27.93 -10.03 -5.37
C LEU A 279 27.07 -8.78 -5.57
N SER A 280 27.27 -8.06 -6.68
CA SER A 280 26.45 -6.89 -7.02
C SER A 280 25.00 -7.27 -7.34
N ILE A 281 24.73 -8.44 -7.92
CA ILE A 281 23.35 -8.91 -8.17
C ILE A 281 22.59 -9.12 -6.86
N PHE A 282 23.25 -9.56 -5.78
CA PHE A 282 22.61 -9.71 -4.47
C PHE A 282 22.21 -8.38 -3.81
N GLN A 283 22.68 -7.25 -4.34
CA GLN A 283 22.29 -5.92 -3.85
C GLN A 283 21.01 -5.41 -4.52
N LEU A 284 20.66 -5.95 -5.69
CA LEU A 284 19.54 -5.52 -6.52
C LEU A 284 18.21 -5.78 -5.79
N GLY A 285 17.31 -4.79 -5.81
CA GLY A 285 16.00 -4.87 -5.17
C GLY A 285 16.01 -4.56 -3.66
N LYS A 286 17.16 -4.65 -2.99
CA LYS A 286 17.25 -4.32 -1.55
C LYS A 286 17.17 -2.82 -1.28
N SER A 287 16.78 -2.49 -0.05
CA SER A 287 16.72 -1.11 0.45
C SER A 287 17.98 -0.74 1.24
N TYR A 288 18.45 0.48 1.05
CA TYR A 288 19.62 1.02 1.73
C TYR A 288 19.34 2.41 2.27
N GLN A 289 19.78 2.66 3.49
CA GLN A 289 19.92 4.00 4.03
C GLN A 289 21.26 4.59 3.58
N TYR A 290 21.27 5.84 3.09
CA TYR A 290 22.51 6.48 2.65
C TYR A 290 22.47 8.01 2.71
N HIS A 291 23.66 8.59 2.68
CA HIS A 291 23.90 10.02 2.48
C HIS A 291 24.38 10.33 1.06
N LEU A 292 24.17 11.56 0.60
CA LEU A 292 24.77 12.06 -0.64
C LEU A 292 26.14 12.72 -0.37
N GLY A 293 27.20 12.05 -0.84
CA GLY A 293 28.53 12.63 -0.93
C GLY A 293 28.64 13.59 -2.11
N ASP A 294 28.25 14.86 -1.91
CA ASP A 294 28.29 15.88 -2.96
C ASP A 294 29.64 16.59 -3.02
N ARG A 295 30.38 16.34 -4.11
CA ARG A 295 31.71 16.91 -4.35
C ARG A 295 31.67 18.40 -4.70
N ARG A 296 30.50 18.95 -5.05
CA ARG A 296 30.35 20.37 -5.41
C ARG A 296 30.57 21.29 -4.21
N HIS A 297 30.35 20.82 -2.99
CA HIS A 297 30.65 21.58 -1.77
C HIS A 297 32.13 21.97 -1.65
N PHE A 298 33.04 21.10 -2.11
CA PHE A 298 34.48 21.40 -2.08
C PHE A 298 34.88 22.42 -3.14
N LYS A 299 34.21 22.43 -4.29
CA LYS A 299 34.39 23.45 -5.35
C LYS A 299 33.79 24.80 -4.94
N ALA A 300 32.74 24.82 -4.12
CA ALA A 300 32.07 26.04 -3.69
C ALA A 300 32.91 26.93 -2.75
N HIS A 301 33.95 26.40 -2.11
CA HIS A 301 34.88 27.19 -1.29
C HIS A 301 35.98 27.89 -2.13
N GLY A 302 36.21 27.45 -3.37
CA GLY A 302 37.11 28.10 -4.32
C GLY A 302 36.34 28.98 -5.30
N GLN A 303 36.24 30.28 -4.99
CA GLN A 303 35.86 31.41 -5.86
C GLN A 303 34.65 31.27 -6.83
N LYS A 304 33.68 32.17 -6.67
CA LYS A 304 32.87 32.80 -7.74
C LYS A 304 31.93 31.91 -8.61
N PHE A 305 31.39 30.80 -8.11
CA PHE A 305 30.40 30.00 -8.87
C PHE A 305 28.96 30.03 -8.33
N ARG A 306 28.68 30.76 -7.24
CA ARG A 306 27.35 30.72 -6.58
C ARG A 306 26.21 31.47 -7.29
N ALA A 307 26.44 32.03 -8.47
CA ALA A 307 25.41 32.73 -9.24
C ALA A 307 25.55 32.48 -10.75
N LYS A 308 25.96 31.29 -11.17
CA LYS A 308 25.83 30.90 -12.57
C LYS A 308 24.38 30.54 -12.83
N ALA A 309 23.79 31.12 -13.88
CA ALA A 309 22.44 30.77 -14.31
C ALA A 309 22.41 29.27 -14.67
N ALA A 310 21.23 28.64 -14.64
CA ALA A 310 21.10 27.22 -15.05
C ALA A 310 21.63 26.96 -16.48
N GLU A 311 21.67 28.01 -17.31
CA GLU A 311 22.22 28.02 -18.68
C GLU A 311 23.76 27.91 -18.74
N ASP A 312 24.48 28.31 -17.67
CA ASP A 312 25.94 28.23 -17.62
C ASP A 312 26.45 26.91 -16.98
N LEU A 313 25.53 26.05 -16.50
CA LEU A 313 25.84 24.78 -15.85
C LEU A 313 25.90 23.66 -16.90
N GLY A 314 27.04 22.96 -16.95
CA GLY A 314 27.24 21.86 -17.89
C GLY A 314 26.63 20.54 -17.41
N PRO A 315 26.57 19.51 -18.27
CA PRO A 315 26.02 18.19 -17.92
C PRO A 315 26.73 17.52 -16.74
N LYS A 316 27.97 17.91 -16.42
CA LYS A 316 28.74 17.38 -15.28
C LYS A 316 28.41 18.05 -13.94
N ASP A 317 27.68 19.16 -13.92
CA ASP A 317 27.37 19.93 -12.72
C ASP A 317 26.06 19.49 -12.03
N THR A 318 25.39 18.48 -12.57
CA THR A 318 24.16 17.96 -11.99
C THR A 318 24.42 17.07 -10.76
N VAL A 319 23.39 16.89 -9.94
CA VAL A 319 23.38 16.02 -8.74
C VAL A 319 23.84 14.61 -9.12
N PHE A 320 23.24 14.00 -10.14
CA PHE A 320 23.56 12.63 -10.53
C PHE A 320 25.04 12.48 -10.93
N TRP A 321 25.62 13.47 -11.63
CA TRP A 321 27.02 13.41 -12.06
C TRP A 321 28.01 13.71 -10.91
N SER A 322 27.64 14.59 -9.99
CA SER A 322 28.55 15.10 -8.96
C SER A 322 28.42 14.44 -7.58
N THR A 323 27.39 13.63 -7.36
CA THR A 323 27.14 12.95 -6.08
C THR A 323 27.39 11.45 -6.16
N THR A 324 27.60 10.84 -5.00
CA THR A 324 27.72 9.40 -4.82
C THR A 324 27.12 9.02 -3.47
N ALA A 325 26.44 7.88 -3.38
CA ALA A 325 25.96 7.33 -2.12
C ALA A 325 27.16 6.99 -1.22
N VAL A 326 27.12 7.47 0.02
CA VAL A 326 28.13 7.22 1.05
C VAL A 326 27.46 6.82 2.35
N LYS A 327 28.19 6.13 3.23
CA LYS A 327 27.64 5.54 4.47
C LYS A 327 26.37 4.74 4.18
N VAL A 328 26.51 3.80 3.24
CA VAL A 328 25.41 2.97 2.76
C VAL A 328 25.25 1.80 3.71
N GLU A 329 24.06 1.65 4.28
CA GLU A 329 23.70 0.60 5.22
C GLU A 329 22.44 -0.09 4.71
N GLU A 330 22.45 -1.42 4.64
CA GLU A 330 21.24 -2.20 4.28
C GLU A 330 20.20 -2.03 5.39
N VAL A 331 18.93 -1.85 5.00
CA VAL A 331 17.81 -1.70 5.92
C VAL A 331 16.64 -2.56 5.45
N GLU A 332 15.70 -2.81 6.36
CA GLU A 332 14.45 -3.50 6.03
C GLU A 332 13.75 -2.81 4.85
N PRO A 333 13.25 -3.59 3.88
CA PRO A 333 12.64 -3.04 2.69
C PRO A 333 11.34 -2.31 3.04
N GLN A 334 11.19 -1.08 2.54
CA GLN A 334 9.97 -0.30 2.74
C GLN A 334 8.78 -0.88 1.96
N LYS A 335 9.07 -1.66 0.92
CA LYS A 335 8.09 -2.30 0.04
C LYS A 335 8.54 -3.69 -0.33
N HIS A 336 7.59 -4.56 -0.62
CA HIS A 336 7.91 -5.86 -1.17
C HIS A 336 8.56 -5.70 -2.56
N THR A 337 9.78 -6.24 -2.66
CA THR A 337 10.61 -6.20 -3.88
C THR A 337 11.02 -7.59 -4.27
N ARG A 338 11.00 -7.88 -5.57
CA ARG A 338 11.50 -9.13 -6.15
C ARG A 338 12.40 -8.84 -7.34
N VAL A 339 13.34 -9.73 -7.61
CA VAL A 339 14.22 -9.64 -8.78
C VAL A 339 13.81 -10.71 -9.79
N VAL A 340 13.32 -10.28 -10.95
CA VAL A 340 12.85 -11.17 -12.02
C VAL A 340 13.68 -10.89 -13.26
N ASN A 341 14.41 -11.89 -13.75
CA ASN A 341 15.27 -11.79 -14.94
C ASN A 341 16.27 -10.60 -14.90
N GLY A 342 16.75 -10.23 -13.70
CA GLY A 342 17.68 -9.12 -13.51
C GLY A 342 17.04 -7.72 -13.50
N ASP A 343 15.71 -7.64 -13.51
CA ASP A 343 14.95 -6.41 -13.26
C ASP A 343 14.32 -6.43 -11.88
N VAL A 344 14.30 -5.26 -11.24
CA VAL A 344 13.59 -5.05 -9.97
C VAL A 344 12.12 -4.84 -10.26
N GLU A 345 11.30 -5.68 -9.63
CA GLU A 345 9.87 -5.51 -9.55
C GLU A 345 9.47 -5.14 -8.12
N ILE A 346 8.57 -4.17 -8.00
CA ILE A 346 8.12 -3.60 -6.72
C ILE A 346 6.60 -3.58 -6.71
N ASP A 347 6.00 -3.91 -5.57
CA ASP A 347 4.55 -3.81 -5.43
C ASP A 347 4.13 -2.37 -5.14
N ALA A 348 3.10 -1.92 -5.85
CA ALA A 348 2.52 -0.59 -5.70
C ALA A 348 1.00 -0.64 -5.82
N SER A 349 0.35 0.38 -5.29
CA SER A 349 -1.10 0.52 -5.36
C SER A 349 -1.51 1.98 -5.54
N PHE A 350 -2.59 2.20 -6.26
CA PHE A 350 -3.13 3.54 -6.49
C PHE A 350 -4.66 3.51 -6.56
N ALA A 351 -5.27 4.65 -6.26
CA ALA A 351 -6.71 4.85 -6.42
C ALA A 351 -7.06 4.93 -7.91
N PHE A 352 -8.10 4.21 -8.32
CA PHE A 352 -8.63 4.32 -9.67
C PHE A 352 -9.16 5.72 -9.93
N ASN A 353 -8.65 6.34 -10.99
CA ASN A 353 -9.16 7.59 -11.54
C ASN A 353 -9.40 7.38 -13.03
N HIS A 354 -10.67 7.45 -13.45
CA HIS A 354 -11.04 7.22 -14.85
C HIS A 354 -10.41 8.28 -15.77
N GLU A 355 -10.50 9.56 -15.38
CA GLU A 355 -9.99 10.70 -16.16
C GLU A 355 -8.47 10.68 -16.36
N MET A 356 -7.76 10.05 -15.43
CA MET A 356 -6.31 9.83 -15.55
C MET A 356 -5.98 8.86 -16.69
N LEU A 357 -6.82 7.84 -16.90
CA LEU A 357 -6.60 6.78 -17.88
C LEU A 357 -7.14 7.15 -19.25
N GLU A 358 -8.25 7.88 -19.33
CA GLU A 358 -8.82 8.39 -20.57
C GLU A 358 -9.80 9.54 -20.34
N ASP A 359 -10.14 10.25 -21.41
CA ASP A 359 -11.29 11.16 -21.41
C ASP A 359 -12.59 10.36 -21.27
N PRO A 360 -13.43 10.59 -20.24
CA PRO A 360 -14.68 9.85 -20.04
C PRO A 360 -15.65 9.91 -21.23
N ARG A 361 -15.54 10.92 -22.09
CA ARG A 361 -16.35 11.02 -23.31
C ARG A 361 -16.05 9.90 -24.30
N ASN A 362 -14.89 9.24 -24.21
CA ASN A 362 -14.53 8.14 -25.09
C ASN A 362 -15.28 6.83 -24.76
N GLN A 363 -15.96 6.73 -23.61
CA GLN A 363 -16.74 5.55 -23.22
C GLN A 363 -17.86 5.20 -24.21
N VAL A 364 -18.35 6.16 -25.01
CA VAL A 364 -19.38 5.91 -26.02
C VAL A 364 -18.87 5.11 -27.22
N HIS A 365 -17.54 5.03 -27.38
CA HIS A 365 -16.91 4.39 -28.53
C HIS A 365 -16.55 2.93 -28.23
N PRO A 366 -16.59 2.06 -29.25
CA PRO A 366 -16.15 0.68 -29.09
C PRO A 366 -14.62 0.61 -28.92
N TRP A 367 -14.13 -0.49 -28.33
CA TRP A 367 -12.74 -0.63 -27.89
C TRP A 367 -11.72 -0.46 -29.03
N GLU A 368 -12.07 -0.82 -30.26
CA GLU A 368 -11.19 -0.69 -31.44
C GLU A 368 -10.79 0.76 -31.70
N ILE A 369 -11.66 1.71 -31.34
CA ILE A 369 -11.43 3.16 -31.47
C ILE A 369 -10.94 3.73 -30.13
N ARG A 370 -11.60 3.35 -29.03
CA ARG A 370 -11.30 3.86 -27.68
C ARG A 370 -9.85 3.59 -27.26
N SER A 371 -9.30 2.42 -27.59
CA SER A 371 -7.91 2.05 -27.24
C SER A 371 -6.86 3.02 -27.78
N ARG A 372 -7.15 3.73 -28.88
CA ARG A 372 -6.23 4.71 -29.49
C ARG A 372 -6.21 6.05 -28.76
N HIS A 373 -7.24 6.31 -27.94
CA HIS A 373 -7.45 7.57 -27.22
C HIS A 373 -7.15 7.46 -25.71
N LEU A 374 -6.62 6.31 -25.28
CA LEU A 374 -6.12 6.14 -23.91
C LEU A 374 -4.95 7.08 -23.65
N SER A 375 -4.87 7.56 -22.42
CA SER A 375 -3.85 8.50 -21.97
C SER A 375 -2.45 7.89 -22.10
N LYS A 376 -1.53 8.66 -22.70
CA LYS A 376 -0.11 8.31 -22.81
C LYS A 376 0.73 8.89 -21.67
N SER A 377 0.10 9.70 -20.83
CA SER A 377 0.71 10.40 -19.69
C SER A 377 0.07 10.01 -18.37
N ALA A 378 -0.74 8.94 -18.36
CA ALA A 378 -1.34 8.41 -17.14
C ALA A 378 -0.22 7.98 -16.19
N HIS A 379 -0.32 8.39 -14.94
CA HIS A 379 0.67 8.09 -13.93
C HIS A 379 0.04 8.20 -12.55
N PHE A 380 0.60 7.48 -11.59
CA PHE A 380 0.37 7.73 -10.18
C PHE A 380 1.70 8.06 -9.51
N VAL A 381 1.64 8.58 -8.29
CA VAL A 381 2.84 8.86 -7.51
C VAL A 381 2.80 8.06 -6.23
N ASP A 382 3.80 7.21 -6.08
CA ASP A 382 4.00 6.38 -4.92
C ASP A 382 4.91 7.07 -3.90
N VAL A 383 4.66 6.86 -2.61
CA VAL A 383 5.41 7.53 -1.54
C VAL A 383 6.88 7.08 -1.51
N ASP A 384 7.15 5.81 -1.84
CA ASP A 384 8.48 5.21 -1.70
C ASP A 384 9.26 5.17 -3.02
N ILE A 385 8.55 5.13 -4.16
CA ILE A 385 9.17 5.01 -5.49
C ILE A 385 8.83 6.16 -6.46
N GLY A 386 8.07 7.16 -6.02
CA GLY A 386 7.79 8.38 -6.78
C GLY A 386 6.85 8.14 -7.96
N ARG A 387 6.99 8.94 -9.02
CA ARG A 387 6.13 8.85 -10.21
C ARG A 387 6.29 7.51 -10.93
N VAL A 388 5.17 6.84 -11.19
CA VAL A 388 5.06 5.58 -11.93
C VAL A 388 4.15 5.79 -13.13
N GLU A 389 4.65 5.50 -14.33
CA GLU A 389 3.88 5.59 -15.58
C GLU A 389 2.90 4.42 -15.74
N ILE A 390 1.70 4.71 -16.24
CA ILE A 390 0.70 3.74 -16.64
C ILE A 390 0.53 3.87 -18.15
N TYR A 391 0.76 2.79 -18.89
CA TYR A 391 0.63 2.81 -20.35
C TYR A 391 -0.74 2.35 -20.83
N PRO A 392 -1.08 2.62 -22.11
CA PRO A 392 -2.40 2.32 -22.65
C PRO A 392 -2.84 0.86 -22.48
N GLY A 393 -1.92 -0.11 -22.55
CA GLY A 393 -2.28 -1.53 -22.39
C GLY A 393 -2.81 -1.83 -21.00
N GLU A 394 -2.14 -1.33 -19.97
CA GLU A 394 -2.51 -1.47 -18.57
C GLU A 394 -3.78 -0.64 -18.27
N SER A 395 -3.90 0.55 -18.86
CA SER A 395 -5.08 1.41 -18.74
C SER A 395 -6.33 0.71 -19.29
N GLN A 396 -6.22 0.14 -20.49
CA GLN A 396 -7.28 -0.63 -21.13
C GLN A 396 -7.71 -1.81 -20.25
N PHE A 397 -6.75 -2.55 -19.71
CA PHE A 397 -7.01 -3.70 -18.86
C PHE A 397 -7.82 -3.30 -17.61
N ILE A 398 -7.41 -2.24 -16.91
CA ILE A 398 -8.09 -1.74 -15.72
C ILE A 398 -9.53 -1.34 -16.06
N LEU A 399 -9.72 -0.53 -17.10
CA LEU A 399 -11.02 -0.04 -17.52
C LEU A 399 -11.96 -1.20 -17.89
N GLN A 400 -11.50 -2.15 -18.71
CA GLN A 400 -12.29 -3.32 -19.10
C GLN A 400 -12.73 -4.17 -17.91
N LYS A 401 -11.85 -4.42 -16.94
CA LYS A 401 -12.18 -5.20 -15.74
C LYS A 401 -13.23 -4.51 -14.88
N ILE A 402 -13.06 -3.21 -14.63
CA ILE A 402 -14.00 -2.43 -13.82
C ILE A 402 -15.37 -2.33 -14.51
N GLU A 403 -15.39 -2.06 -15.81
CA GLU A 403 -16.64 -1.93 -16.58
C GLU A 403 -17.40 -3.24 -16.68
N ALA A 404 -16.70 -4.35 -16.97
CA ALA A 404 -17.33 -5.67 -17.00
C ALA A 404 -17.92 -6.03 -15.64
N HIS A 405 -17.21 -5.74 -14.54
CA HIS A 405 -17.72 -5.96 -13.20
C HIS A 405 -18.95 -5.10 -12.88
N ARG A 406 -18.91 -3.80 -13.21
CA ARG A 406 -20.04 -2.89 -12.98
C ARG A 406 -21.28 -3.32 -13.76
N LYS A 407 -21.12 -3.71 -15.02
CA LYS A 407 -22.22 -4.24 -15.85
C LYS A 407 -22.80 -5.52 -15.26
N MET A 408 -21.94 -6.44 -14.81
CA MET A 408 -22.38 -7.67 -14.15
C MET A 408 -23.15 -7.39 -12.86
N LEU A 409 -22.72 -6.41 -12.05
CA LEU A 409 -23.48 -5.98 -10.86
C LEU A 409 -24.82 -5.36 -11.23
N GLU A 410 -24.86 -4.51 -12.26
CA GLU A 410 -26.10 -3.88 -12.72
C GLU A 410 -27.14 -4.91 -13.19
N GLU A 411 -26.71 -5.96 -13.88
CA GLU A 411 -27.57 -7.02 -14.40
C GLU A 411 -28.01 -8.03 -13.32
N ASN A 412 -27.08 -8.45 -12.45
CA ASN A 412 -27.31 -9.57 -11.54
C ASN A 412 -27.57 -9.14 -10.09
N ASN A 413 -27.03 -8.02 -9.64
CA ASN A 413 -27.10 -7.55 -8.24
C ASN A 413 -27.33 -6.02 -8.14
N PRO A 414 -28.50 -5.48 -8.54
CA PRO A 414 -28.73 -4.03 -8.64
C PRO A 414 -28.57 -3.25 -7.34
N ASN A 415 -28.84 -3.89 -6.20
CA ASN A 415 -28.63 -3.29 -4.87
C ASN A 415 -27.14 -3.03 -4.61
N ASP A 416 -26.31 -4.02 -4.91
CA ASP A 416 -24.85 -3.91 -4.80
C ASP A 416 -24.29 -2.89 -5.79
N TYR A 417 -24.82 -2.85 -7.02
CA TYR A 417 -24.44 -1.81 -7.98
C TYR A 417 -24.71 -0.40 -7.43
N THR A 418 -25.89 -0.17 -6.88
CA THR A 418 -26.27 1.14 -6.32
C THR A 418 -25.37 1.56 -5.16
N ARG A 419 -24.98 0.60 -4.31
CA ARG A 419 -24.06 0.82 -3.18
C ARG A 419 -22.63 1.08 -3.64
N LEU A 420 -22.13 0.28 -4.58
CA LEU A 420 -20.71 0.23 -4.94
C LEU A 420 -20.31 1.18 -6.08
N LYS A 421 -21.26 1.73 -6.85
CA LYS A 421 -20.95 2.59 -8.02
C LYS A 421 -20.06 3.81 -7.71
N ASN A 422 -20.17 4.35 -6.49
CA ASN A 422 -19.44 5.52 -6.02
C ASN A 422 -18.30 5.16 -5.04
N GLU A 423 -18.05 3.87 -4.84
CA GLU A 423 -16.95 3.44 -3.99
C GLU A 423 -15.61 3.57 -4.72
N ILE A 424 -14.59 3.94 -3.95
CA ILE A 424 -13.22 4.03 -4.45
C ILE A 424 -12.71 2.63 -4.74
N LEU A 425 -12.07 2.49 -5.90
CA LEU A 425 -11.39 1.27 -6.29
C LEU A 425 -9.89 1.46 -6.11
N ILE A 426 -9.23 0.44 -5.56
CA ILE A 426 -7.78 0.39 -5.46
C ILE A 426 -7.27 -0.61 -6.50
N VAL A 427 -6.27 -0.17 -7.25
CA VAL A 427 -5.55 -1.00 -8.21
C VAL A 427 -4.20 -1.34 -7.62
N ARG A 428 -3.90 -2.63 -7.45
CA ARG A 428 -2.57 -3.13 -7.12
C ARG A 428 -1.85 -3.54 -8.39
N ALA A 429 -0.57 -3.25 -8.43
CA ALA A 429 0.27 -3.51 -9.58
C ALA A 429 1.68 -3.91 -9.18
N THR A 430 2.28 -4.72 -10.03
CA THR A 430 3.73 -4.83 -10.11
C THR A 430 4.26 -3.71 -10.98
N VAL A 431 5.26 -3.00 -10.48
CA VAL A 431 5.97 -1.98 -11.26
C VAL A 431 7.41 -2.41 -11.47
N LYS A 432 8.03 -1.91 -12.54
CA LYS A 432 9.45 -2.15 -12.83
C LYS A 432 10.15 -0.87 -13.25
N VAL A 433 11.48 -0.91 -13.22
CA VAL A 433 12.32 0.18 -13.72
C VAL A 433 12.09 0.40 -15.22
N HIS A 434 11.85 1.63 -15.62
CA HIS A 434 11.62 2.01 -17.01
C HIS A 434 12.90 1.87 -17.84
N ASN A 435 12.83 1.36 -19.07
CA ASN A 435 14.05 1.14 -19.89
C ASN A 435 14.84 2.43 -20.17
N ARG A 436 14.15 3.58 -20.18
CA ARG A 436 14.72 4.93 -20.32
C ARG A 436 14.93 5.65 -18.98
N TYR A 437 15.06 4.92 -17.86
CA TYR A 437 15.15 5.48 -16.51
C TYR A 437 16.18 6.61 -16.37
N MET A 438 17.32 6.54 -17.06
CA MET A 438 18.33 7.61 -17.07
C MET A 438 17.79 8.91 -17.68
N ALA A 439 17.19 8.84 -18.87
CA ALA A 439 16.61 9.99 -19.54
C ALA A 439 15.41 10.54 -18.75
N ASN A 440 14.56 9.67 -18.22
CA ASN A 440 13.43 10.06 -17.40
C ASN A 440 13.90 10.76 -16.10
N SER A 441 15.04 10.35 -15.53
CA SER A 441 15.62 11.04 -14.36
C SER A 441 16.10 12.45 -14.66
N GLU A 442 16.47 12.76 -15.91
CA GLU A 442 16.89 14.10 -16.31
C GLU A 442 15.71 15.04 -16.58
N ASP A 443 14.53 14.47 -16.86
CA ASP A 443 13.27 15.16 -17.16
C ASP A 443 12.22 15.01 -16.04
N TYR A 444 12.62 14.51 -14.87
CA TYR A 444 11.72 14.38 -13.73
C TYR A 444 11.24 15.77 -13.26
N PRO A 445 9.93 15.96 -12.96
CA PRO A 445 8.87 14.97 -12.76
C PRO A 445 8.01 14.65 -13.99
N ASN A 446 8.39 15.10 -15.19
CA ASN A 446 7.55 14.92 -16.39
C ASN A 446 7.43 13.44 -16.77
N HIS A 447 8.46 12.65 -16.47
CA HIS A 447 8.48 11.21 -16.68
C HIS A 447 8.99 10.47 -15.43
N GLY A 448 8.29 9.39 -15.08
CA GLY A 448 8.61 8.50 -13.98
C GLY A 448 9.78 7.57 -14.27
N ILE A 449 10.47 7.14 -13.21
CA ILE A 449 11.56 6.16 -13.28
C ILE A 449 11.01 4.74 -13.41
N PHE A 450 9.78 4.53 -12.94
CA PHE A 450 9.11 3.25 -12.96
C PHE A 450 7.91 3.27 -13.90
N LEU A 451 7.51 2.08 -14.35
CA LEU A 451 6.29 1.86 -15.11
C LEU A 451 5.53 0.66 -14.56
N VAL A 452 4.22 0.67 -14.69
CA VAL A 452 3.37 -0.48 -14.39
C VAL A 452 3.69 -1.61 -15.36
N ARG A 453 4.08 -2.77 -14.81
CA ARG A 453 4.40 -3.98 -15.57
C ARG A 453 3.20 -4.90 -15.75
N LYS A 454 2.41 -5.06 -14.68
CA LYS A 454 1.26 -5.97 -14.60
C LYS A 454 0.33 -5.48 -13.48
N ILE A 455 -0.97 -5.53 -13.74
CA ILE A 455 -2.00 -5.36 -12.71
C ILE A 455 -2.14 -6.69 -11.96
N THR A 456 -2.03 -6.65 -10.64
CA THR A 456 -2.12 -7.84 -9.79
C THR A 456 -3.53 -8.01 -9.25
N SER A 457 -4.15 -6.95 -8.73
CA SER A 457 -5.54 -7.02 -8.31
C SER A 457 -6.26 -5.66 -8.39
N ILE A 458 -7.58 -5.71 -8.41
CA ILE A 458 -8.48 -4.55 -8.35
C ILE A 458 -9.55 -4.88 -7.32
N PHE A 459 -9.79 -4.00 -6.36
CA PHE A 459 -10.78 -4.21 -5.30
C PHE A 459 -11.38 -2.89 -4.80
N TYR A 460 -12.53 -2.98 -4.13
CA TYR A 460 -13.14 -1.85 -3.44
C TYR A 460 -12.35 -1.48 -2.18
N LEU A 461 -12.04 -0.19 -2.01
CA LEU A 461 -11.34 0.31 -0.82
C LEU A 461 -12.08 -0.09 0.46
N ASN A 462 -13.40 0.08 0.45
CA ASN A 462 -14.27 -0.35 1.54
C ASN A 462 -14.72 -1.80 1.34
N GLY A 463 -14.63 -2.61 2.39
CA GLY A 463 -15.01 -4.03 2.39
C GLY A 463 -14.08 -4.96 1.61
N GLY A 464 -13.14 -4.44 0.81
CA GLY A 464 -12.11 -5.26 0.15
C GLY A 464 -12.62 -6.18 -0.95
N LYS A 465 -13.88 -6.03 -1.39
CA LYS A 465 -14.49 -6.91 -2.41
C LYS A 465 -13.65 -6.88 -3.69
N VAL A 466 -13.16 -8.04 -4.09
CA VAL A 466 -12.25 -8.20 -5.22
C VAL A 466 -13.03 -8.16 -6.53
N ILE A 467 -12.56 -7.34 -7.48
CA ILE A 467 -13.03 -7.24 -8.86
C ILE A 467 -12.20 -8.13 -9.77
N TYR A 468 -10.90 -8.15 -9.53
CA TYR A 468 -9.92 -8.93 -10.27
C TYR A 468 -8.79 -9.32 -9.34
N ASP A 469 -8.39 -10.58 -9.39
CA ASP A 469 -7.12 -11.06 -8.85
C ASP A 469 -6.37 -11.85 -9.91
N ALA A 470 -5.04 -11.75 -9.86
CA ALA A 470 -4.14 -12.43 -10.77
C ALA A 470 -3.49 -13.68 -10.14
N GLU A 471 -3.86 -14.00 -8.90
CA GLU A 471 -3.52 -15.27 -8.22
C GLU A 471 -3.87 -16.49 -9.07
#